data_AF-A0A820Q7W9-F1
#
_entry.id   AF-A0A820Q7W9-F1
#
_cell.length_a   1.000
_cell.length_b   1.000
_cell.length_c   1.000
_cell.angle_alpha   90.00
_cell.angle_beta   90.00
_cell.angle_gamma   90.00
#
_symmetry.space_group_name_H-M   'P 1'
#
loop_
_entity.id
_entity.type
_entity.pdbx_description
1 polymer ?
#
loop_
_entity_poly.entity_id
_entity_poly.type
_entity_poly.pdbx_seq_one_letter_code
_entity_poly.pdbx_strand_id
1 'polypeptide(L)'
;MTTNLSKDEILKVLDETIKTDSNIKITTTISQSLDYLNVTIQDNNGDLKTSIYHKSASEPYILPYESDHPRDVHVNIINNALLRAARMCSTVEDFG
;
A
#
# COMPACT_ATOMS: atom_id res chain seq x y z
N MET A 1 -6.83 -9.79 4.73
CA MET A 1 -8.18 -10.36 4.82
C MET A 1 -8.10 -11.71 4.14
N THR A 2 -8.26 -12.80 4.89
CA THR A 2 -8.25 -14.17 4.34
C THR A 2 -9.69 -14.68 4.31
N THR A 3 -10.12 -15.24 3.18
CA THR A 3 -11.49 -15.70 2.96
C THR A 3 -11.48 -17.09 2.34
N ASN A 4 -12.48 -17.91 2.68
CA ASN A 4 -12.71 -19.24 2.10
C ASN A 4 -13.59 -19.20 0.85
N LEU A 5 -14.01 -18.01 0.42
CA LEU A 5 -14.83 -17.85 -0.79
C LEU A 5 -14.02 -18.19 -2.04
N SER A 6 -14.70 -18.77 -3.01
CA SER A 6 -14.15 -18.93 -4.35
C SER A 6 -13.92 -17.56 -5.01
N LYS A 7 -13.03 -17.52 -5.99
CA LYS A 7 -12.71 -16.30 -6.74
C LYS A 7 -13.97 -15.62 -7.32
N ASP A 8 -14.90 -16.40 -7.84
CA ASP A 8 -16.12 -15.89 -8.49
C ASP A 8 -17.08 -15.26 -7.47
N GLU A 9 -17.16 -15.83 -6.26
CA GLU A 9 -17.94 -15.26 -5.16
C GLU A 9 -17.34 -13.94 -4.68
N ILE A 10 -16.01 -13.85 -4.60
CA ILE A 10 -15.31 -12.60 -4.23
C ILE A 10 -15.58 -11.50 -5.26
N LEU A 11 -15.50 -11.83 -6.56
CA LEU A 11 -15.79 -10.88 -7.63
C LEU A 11 -17.24 -10.39 -7.59
N LYS A 12 -18.19 -11.30 -7.32
CA LYS A 12 -19.60 -10.94 -7.19
C LYS A 12 -19.85 -9.93 -6.05
N VAL A 13 -19.24 -10.16 -4.88
CA VAL A 13 -19.36 -9.23 -3.74
C VAL A 13 -18.74 -7.87 -4.06
N LEU A 14 -17.58 -7.85 -4.74
CA LEU A 14 -16.94 -6.61 -5.18
C LEU A 14 -17.83 -5.82 -6.15
N ASP A 15 -18.45 -6.49 -7.12
CA ASP A 15 -19.36 -5.87 -8.09
C ASP A 15 -20.63 -5.30 -7.44
N GLU A 16 -21.17 -5.98 -6.42
CA GLU A 16 -22.31 -5.48 -5.63
C GLU A 16 -21.90 -4.25 -4.78
N THR A 17 -20.70 -4.28 -4.22
CA THR A 17 -20.18 -3.19 -3.38
C THR A 17 -19.90 -1.94 -4.22
N ILE A 18 -19.33 -2.07 -5.43
CA ILE A 18 -19.11 -0.96 -6.37
C ILE A 18 -20.42 -0.23 -6.69
N LYS A 19 -21.53 -0.95 -6.76
CA LYS A 19 -22.85 -0.38 -7.06
C LYS A 19 -23.49 0.33 -5.88
N THR A 20 -22.95 0.16 -4.67
CA THR A 20 -23.57 0.68 -3.44
C THR A 20 -23.30 2.17 -3.24
N ASP A 21 -22.13 2.67 -3.64
CA ASP A 21 -21.78 4.10 -3.53
C ASP A 21 -21.10 4.59 -4.82
N SER A 22 -21.75 5.51 -5.52
CA SER A 22 -21.24 6.10 -6.76
C SER A 22 -19.96 6.93 -6.59
N ASN A 23 -19.61 7.34 -5.37
CA ASN A 23 -18.40 8.09 -5.06
C ASN A 23 -17.20 7.17 -4.76
N ILE A 24 -17.42 5.87 -4.55
CA ILE A 24 -16.36 4.92 -4.21
C ILE A 24 -16.06 4.05 -5.43
N LYS A 25 -14.87 4.23 -6.00
CA LYS A 25 -14.36 3.38 -7.10
C LYS A 25 -13.48 2.28 -6.53
N ILE A 26 -13.98 1.04 -6.57
CA ILE A 26 -13.18 -0.16 -6.24
C ILE A 26 -12.60 -0.70 -7.54
N THR A 27 -11.28 -0.94 -7.58
CA THR A 27 -10.61 -1.55 -8.74
C THR A 27 -10.00 -2.88 -8.31
N THR A 28 -10.42 -3.96 -8.96
CA THR A 28 -9.92 -5.31 -8.67
C THR A 28 -8.76 -5.63 -9.61
N THR A 29 -7.60 -5.99 -9.05
CA THR A 29 -6.43 -6.44 -9.82
C THR A 29 -5.94 -7.76 -9.26
N ILE A 30 -5.59 -8.69 -10.15
CA ILE A 30 -4.94 -9.95 -9.80
C ILE A 30 -3.52 -9.85 -10.34
N SER A 31 -2.55 -9.84 -9.44
CA SER A 31 -1.15 -9.64 -9.76
C SER A 31 -0.30 -10.43 -8.76
N GLN A 32 0.91 -10.79 -9.18
CA GLN A 32 1.95 -11.31 -8.28
C GLN A 32 2.57 -10.20 -7.43
N SER A 33 2.29 -8.93 -7.73
CA SER A 33 2.74 -7.76 -6.99
C SER A 33 1.55 -6.87 -6.61
N LEU A 34 1.44 -6.48 -5.35
CA LEU A 34 0.37 -5.62 -4.85
C LEU A 34 0.93 -4.48 -3.98
N ASP A 35 0.52 -3.26 -4.29
CA ASP A 35 0.87 -2.09 -3.50
C ASP A 35 -0.22 -1.79 -2.46
N TYR A 36 0.15 -1.76 -1.18
CA TYR A 36 -0.75 -1.50 -0.07
C TYR A 36 -0.04 -0.75 1.06
N LEU A 37 -0.60 0.38 1.51
CA LEU A 37 -0.06 1.20 2.61
C LEU A 37 1.45 1.53 2.49
N ASN A 38 1.90 1.91 1.29
CA ASN A 38 3.31 2.20 0.97
C ASN A 38 4.25 0.98 1.07
N VAL A 39 3.71 -0.23 0.91
CA VAL A 39 4.48 -1.47 0.82
C VAL A 39 4.06 -2.19 -0.46
N THR A 40 5.01 -2.69 -1.22
CA THR A 40 4.78 -3.62 -2.33
C THR A 40 5.01 -5.03 -1.80
N ILE A 41 4.02 -5.91 -1.99
CA ILE A 41 4.11 -7.33 -1.68
C ILE A 41 4.24 -8.08 -3.00
N GLN A 42 5.30 -8.86 -3.17
CA GLN A 42 5.58 -9.69 -4.34
C GLN A 42 5.55 -11.17 -3.95
N ASP A 43 4.86 -11.98 -4.73
CA ASP A 43 4.88 -13.44 -4.63
C ASP A 43 5.87 -14.02 -5.66
N ASN A 44 6.98 -14.55 -5.17
CA ASN A 44 7.99 -15.23 -5.97
C ASN A 44 7.80 -16.75 -5.88
N ASN A 45 6.79 -17.28 -6.58
CA ASN A 45 6.48 -18.72 -6.63
C ASN A 45 6.26 -19.38 -5.25
N GLY A 46 5.60 -18.67 -4.33
CA GLY A 46 5.34 -19.11 -2.96
C GLY A 46 6.17 -18.37 -1.90
N ASP A 47 7.23 -17.67 -2.31
CA ASP A 47 8.03 -16.84 -1.42
C ASP A 47 7.55 -15.38 -1.47
N LEU A 48 6.93 -14.93 -0.38
CA LEU A 48 6.48 -13.55 -0.26
C LEU A 48 7.66 -12.63 0.07
N LYS A 49 7.92 -11.68 -0.82
CA LYS A 49 8.89 -10.60 -0.65
C LYS A 49 8.17 -9.27 -0.50
N THR A 50 8.65 -8.41 0.38
CA THR A 50 8.04 -7.12 0.70
C THR A 50 9.06 -5.99 0.59
N SER A 51 8.67 -4.90 -0.06
CA SER A 51 9.49 -3.69 -0.25
C SER A 51 8.68 -2.42 -0.05
N ILE A 52 9.34 -1.26 0.02
CA ILE A 52 8.63 0.02 0.12
C ILE A 52 8.00 0.37 -1.24
N TYR A 53 6.70 0.61 -1.25
CA TYR A 53 6.03 1.19 -2.41
C TYR A 53 6.09 2.72 -2.35
N HIS A 54 6.80 3.31 -3.30
CA HIS A 54 6.76 4.74 -3.54
C HIS A 54 5.65 5.05 -4.56
N LYS A 55 4.49 5.51 -4.07
CA LYS A 55 3.44 5.99 -4.97
C LYS A 55 3.99 7.20 -5.72
N SER A 56 4.07 7.10 -7.05
CA SER A 56 4.45 8.20 -7.95
C SER A 56 3.37 9.29 -8.03
N ALA A 57 2.81 9.72 -6.90
CA ALA A 57 1.95 10.89 -6.82
C ALA A 57 2.84 12.14 -6.88
N SER A 58 3.15 12.53 -8.12
CA SER A 58 3.34 13.89 -8.63
C SER A 58 4.33 14.88 -8.00
N GLU A 59 5.08 14.58 -6.94
CA GLU A 59 6.09 15.54 -6.45
C GLU A 59 7.41 14.85 -6.04
N PRO A 60 8.57 15.39 -6.47
CA PRO A 60 9.89 14.89 -6.07
C PRO A 60 10.23 15.14 -4.59
N TYR A 61 9.26 15.63 -3.80
CA TYR A 61 9.41 15.95 -2.39
C TYR A 61 8.27 15.30 -1.59
N ILE A 62 8.59 14.30 -0.78
CA ILE A 62 7.65 13.73 0.20
C ILE A 62 7.64 14.67 1.40
N LEU A 63 6.85 15.73 1.26
CA LEU A 63 6.40 16.77 2.19
C LEU A 63 6.51 18.10 1.42
N PRO A 64 5.41 18.84 1.20
CA PRO A 64 5.57 20.27 1.31
C PRO A 64 6.03 20.52 2.76
N TYR A 65 7.28 20.93 2.92
CA TYR A 65 7.77 21.55 4.17
C TYR A 65 6.90 22.78 4.55
N GLU A 66 6.01 23.21 3.65
CA GLU A 66 4.98 24.22 3.86
C GLU A 66 3.66 23.71 4.46
N SER A 67 3.53 22.44 4.81
CA SER A 67 2.39 21.98 5.59
C SER A 67 2.44 22.64 6.98
N ASP A 68 1.36 23.31 7.37
CA ASP A 68 1.24 24.06 8.64
C ASP A 68 1.06 23.10 9.84
N HIS A 69 2.08 22.27 10.05
CA HIS A 69 2.14 21.30 11.13
C HIS A 69 3.37 21.58 12.00
N PRO A 70 3.30 21.27 13.31
CA PRO A 70 4.47 21.39 14.17
C PRO A 70 5.62 20.51 13.67
N ARG A 71 6.86 20.96 13.90
CA ARG A 71 8.09 20.24 13.54
C ARG A 71 8.09 18.77 13.98
N ASP A 72 7.53 18.49 15.16
CA ASP A 72 7.45 17.14 15.71
C ASP A 72 6.59 16.21 14.85
N VAL A 73 5.55 16.73 14.18
CA VAL A 73 4.71 15.96 13.26
C VAL A 73 5.50 15.57 12.02
N HIS A 74 6.25 16.51 11.43
CA HIS A 74 7.10 16.23 10.27
C HIS A 74 8.17 15.16 10.58
N VAL A 75 8.86 15.30 11.72
CA VAL A 75 9.86 14.32 12.17
C VAL A 75 9.22 12.95 12.39
N ASN A 76 8.03 12.92 13.00
CA ASN A 76 7.30 11.67 13.22
C ASN A 76 6.84 11.00 11.91
N ILE A 77 6.48 11.75 10.87
CA ILE A 77 6.11 11.18 9.57
C ILE A 77 7.29 10.40 8.98
N ILE A 78 8.47 11.01 8.95
CA ILE A 78 9.70 10.39 8.43
C ILE A 78 10.08 9.17 9.28
N ASN A 79 10.09 9.32 10.61
CA ASN A 79 10.43 8.22 11.51
C ASN A 79 9.47 7.05 11.39
N ASN A 80 8.17 7.30 11.27
CA ASN A 80 7.17 6.25 11.11
C ASN A 80 7.30 5.55 9.75
N ALA A 81 7.63 6.28 8.69
CA ALA A 81 7.92 5.67 7.39
C ALA A 81 9.15 4.75 7.46
N LEU A 82 10.25 5.23 8.04
CA LEU A 82 11.48 4.47 8.26
C LEU A 82 11.24 3.21 9.11
N LEU A 83 10.54 3.34 10.24
CA LEU A 83 10.21 2.22 11.13
C LEU A 83 9.30 1.20 10.45
N ARG A 84 8.33 1.66 9.65
CA ARG A 84 7.44 0.77 8.91
C ARG A 84 8.23 -0.03 7.88
N ALA A 85 9.10 0.63 7.13
CA ALA A 85 9.95 -0.04 6.17
C ALA A 85 10.94 -1.01 6.82
N ALA A 86 11.60 -0.64 7.92
CA ALA A 86 12.47 -1.56 8.67
C ALA A 86 11.73 -2.80 9.20
N ARG A 87 10.42 -2.68 9.50
CA ARG A 87 9.59 -3.80 9.97
C ARG A 87 9.02 -4.64 8.83
N MET A 88 8.75 -4.02 7.69
CA MET A 88 7.98 -4.63 6.62
C MET A 88 8.83 -5.04 5.43
N CYS A 89 10.03 -4.53 5.23
CA CYS A 89 10.94 -4.97 4.17
C CYS A 89 11.52 -6.36 4.48
N SER A 90 11.58 -7.22 3.47
CA SER A 90 12.15 -8.56 3.61
C SER A 90 13.68 -8.53 3.75
N THR A 91 14.35 -7.62 3.03
CA THR A 91 15.78 -7.37 3.18
C THR A 91 16.09 -5.87 3.27
N VAL A 92 17.34 -5.52 3.60
CA VAL A 92 17.77 -4.11 3.71
C VAL A 92 17.75 -3.42 2.34
N GLU A 93 18.03 -4.16 1.27
CA GLU A 93 18.03 -3.67 -0.11
C GLU A 93 16.62 -3.27 -0.58
N ASP A 94 15.57 -3.77 0.09
CA ASP A 94 14.18 -3.45 -0.21
C ASP A 94 13.71 -2.12 0.39
N PHE A 95 14.60 -1.41 1.10
CA PHE A 95 14.37 -0.10 1.73
C PHE A 95 14.50 1.09 0.75
N GLY A 96 14.91 0.84 -0.50
CA GLY A 96 15.32 1.83 -1.50
C GLY A 96 14.34 2.96 -1.81
#